data_AF-G8QXV1-F1
#
_entry.id   AF-G8QXV1-F1
#
_cell.length_a   1.000
_cell.length_b   1.000
_cell.length_c   1.000
_cell.angle_alpha   90.00
_cell.angle_beta   90.00
_cell.angle_gamma   90.00
#
_symmetry.space_group_name_H-M   'P 1'
#
loop_
_entity.id
_entity.type
_entity.pdbx_description
1 polymer ?
#
loop_
_entity_poly.entity_id
_entity_poly.type
_entity_poly.pdbx_seq_one_letter_code
_entity_poly.pdbx_strand_id
1 'polypeptide(L)'
;MKKKLALAVCLISLLTLFVSCRTTLSVRHLVPGEMDLSNYRTIAVASTDGFGFPYGSPLSSWVRGGSENQYSLTTGYRGGLSDQVADLATTYLMETLDKTHYFTILNPKTTDAYIAIGLGGDDAISLLKAKGVQAILTSAISYMDCEENIYGRDVSKWVTEADPNDATKTISYSKVVERQYFLKQEATVTFNFSLMDINTKQTLVSRSFTSKDSKETLIGTRTYHDPIDNNPATYTDRLTYSFGYAPSFLPLFERMLSSFQTNIGKTLAPSYETVHLSLMPNKPKNNLAKSGYKLVESGSLNSSYSLFRDIWDQEMHTPSGYNAALILEALGDLPGAIDLMQEVCDYSGNEACYEQIARMKSALSKEGQAAKQISGEGSANDSSVTRTQLITVE
;
A
#
# COMPACT_ATOMS: atom_id res chain seq x y z
N MET A 1 19.09 -27.03 -38.58
CA MET A 1 18.31 -26.99 -37.33
C MET A 1 19.14 -27.26 -36.07
N LYS A 2 20.01 -28.29 -36.03
CA LYS A 2 20.81 -28.66 -34.83
C LYS A 2 21.69 -27.54 -34.24
N LYS A 3 22.30 -26.67 -35.07
CA LYS A 3 23.13 -25.54 -34.60
C LYS A 3 22.34 -24.42 -33.91
N LYS A 4 21.11 -24.14 -34.35
CA LYS A 4 20.25 -23.11 -33.72
C LYS A 4 19.68 -23.60 -32.38
N LEU A 5 19.40 -24.90 -32.27
CA LEU A 5 18.99 -25.53 -31.01
C LEU A 5 20.13 -25.51 -29.97
N ALA A 6 21.36 -25.83 -30.38
CA ALA A 6 22.52 -25.77 -29.49
C ALA A 6 22.82 -24.35 -29.01
N LEU A 7 22.66 -23.34 -29.87
CA LEU A 7 22.84 -21.94 -29.50
C LEU A 7 21.77 -21.45 -28.51
N ALA A 8 20.51 -21.86 -28.71
CA ALA A 8 19.41 -21.55 -27.80
C ALA A 8 19.57 -22.21 -26.43
N VAL A 9 20.02 -23.47 -26.39
CA VAL A 9 20.32 -24.19 -25.13
C VAL A 9 21.50 -23.54 -24.40
N CYS A 10 22.56 -23.14 -25.11
CA CYS A 10 23.66 -22.35 -24.52
C CYS A 10 23.17 -21.00 -23.99
N LEU A 11 22.29 -20.29 -24.72
CA LEU A 11 21.78 -18.99 -24.27
C LEU A 11 20.90 -19.13 -23.02
N ILE A 12 20.04 -20.15 -22.97
CA ILE A 12 19.17 -20.44 -21.82
C ILE A 12 20.01 -20.86 -20.61
N SER A 13 21.04 -21.71 -20.81
CA SER A 13 21.95 -22.10 -19.72
C SER A 13 22.82 -20.92 -19.23
N LEU A 14 23.23 -20.01 -20.13
CA LEU A 14 23.91 -18.77 -19.77
C LEU A 14 22.98 -17.81 -19.00
N LEU A 15 21.71 -17.71 -19.40
CA LEU A 15 20.67 -16.93 -18.71
C LEU A 15 20.33 -17.49 -17.32
N THR A 16 20.39 -18.80 -17.12
CA THR A 16 20.21 -19.42 -15.79
C THR A 16 21.42 -19.27 -14.87
N LEU A 17 22.63 -19.02 -15.39
CA LEU A 17 23.84 -18.86 -14.59
C LEU A 17 23.98 -17.48 -13.93
N PHE A 18 23.14 -16.50 -14.31
CA PHE A 18 23.16 -15.14 -13.76
C PHE A 18 22.07 -14.84 -12.73
N VAL A 19 21.25 -15.82 -12.35
CA VAL A 19 20.36 -15.69 -11.19
C VAL A 19 21.15 -16.04 -9.93
N SER A 20 22.10 -15.19 -9.54
CA SER A 20 22.67 -15.27 -8.20
C SER A 20 21.62 -14.78 -7.20
N CYS A 21 20.74 -15.67 -6.75
CA CYS A 21 19.90 -15.41 -5.59
C CYS A 21 20.82 -15.07 -4.42
N ARG A 22 20.85 -13.79 -4.05
CA ARG A 22 21.58 -13.32 -2.88
C ARG A 22 20.75 -13.72 -1.66
N THR A 23 21.35 -14.45 -0.72
CA THR A 23 20.65 -14.84 0.52
C THR A 23 20.18 -13.57 1.25
N THR A 24 18.90 -13.51 1.55
CA THR A 24 18.27 -12.37 2.23
C THR A 24 17.92 -12.73 3.66
N LEU A 25 17.97 -11.73 4.53
CA LEU A 25 17.69 -11.78 5.95
C LEU A 25 16.66 -10.70 6.27
N SER A 26 15.70 -10.98 7.14
CA SER A 26 14.72 -9.99 7.56
C SER A 26 15.04 -9.52 8.97
N VAL A 27 15.15 -8.21 9.18
CA VAL A 27 15.34 -7.58 10.49
C VAL A 27 14.11 -6.75 10.82
N ARG A 28 13.79 -6.60 12.11
CA ARG A 28 12.67 -5.79 12.57
C ARG A 28 13.20 -4.73 13.53
N HIS A 29 12.90 -3.47 13.24
CA HIS A 29 13.25 -2.34 14.08
C HIS A 29 12.01 -1.68 14.62
N LEU A 30 12.09 -1.21 15.87
CA LEU A 30 11.07 -0.34 16.42
C LEU A 30 11.32 1.09 15.92
N VAL A 31 10.30 1.70 15.31
CA VAL A 31 10.35 3.04 14.73
C VAL A 31 9.32 3.93 15.44
N PRO A 32 9.65 5.20 15.74
CA PRO A 32 8.72 6.10 16.42
C PRO A 32 7.55 6.44 15.50
N GLY A 33 6.42 6.81 16.11
CA GLY A 33 5.37 7.48 15.37
C GLY A 33 5.87 8.84 14.88
N GLU A 34 5.38 9.29 13.71
CA GLU A 34 5.78 10.60 13.17
C GLU A 34 5.46 11.75 14.12
N MET A 35 4.41 11.58 14.93
CA MET A 35 3.98 12.55 15.94
C MET A 35 4.17 11.95 17.34
N ASP A 36 4.77 12.73 18.24
CA ASP A 36 4.91 12.34 19.64
C ASP A 36 3.57 12.55 20.38
N LEU A 37 2.85 11.45 20.58
CA LEU A 37 1.58 11.41 21.30
C LEU A 37 1.71 10.70 22.66
N SER A 38 2.92 10.65 23.21
CA SER A 38 3.22 9.98 24.49
C SER A 38 2.36 10.46 25.66
N ASN A 39 2.03 11.76 25.68
CA ASN A 39 1.17 12.40 26.67
C ASN A 39 -0.34 12.32 26.35
N TYR A 40 -0.73 11.74 25.21
CA TYR A 40 -2.11 11.70 24.69
C TYR A 40 -2.54 10.27 24.32
N ARG A 41 -2.48 9.36 25.29
CA ARG A 41 -2.80 7.94 25.09
C ARG A 41 -4.25 7.60 25.28
N THR A 42 -4.97 8.35 26.10
CA THR A 42 -6.41 8.15 26.26
C THR A 42 -7.12 9.10 25.32
N ILE A 43 -7.61 8.58 24.20
CA ILE A 43 -8.23 9.40 23.15
C ILE A 43 -9.70 9.05 22.98
N ALA A 44 -10.50 10.05 22.65
CA ALA A 44 -11.86 9.85 22.18
C ALA A 44 -11.89 9.95 20.66
N VAL A 45 -12.46 8.96 19.98
CA VAL A 45 -12.62 8.98 18.53
C VAL A 45 -14.07 9.30 18.25
N ALA A 46 -14.35 10.28 17.40
CA ALA A 46 -15.68 10.59 16.89
C ALA A 46 -15.96 9.83 15.58
N SER A 47 -17.24 9.67 15.21
CA SER A 47 -17.57 9.14 13.89
C SER A 47 -17.09 10.06 12.78
N THR A 48 -16.72 9.48 11.64
CA THR A 48 -16.28 10.24 10.47
C THR A 48 -17.47 10.99 9.88
N ASP A 49 -17.29 12.28 9.62
CA ASP A 49 -18.29 13.07 8.91
C ASP A 49 -18.35 12.67 7.43
N GLY A 50 -19.55 12.40 6.94
CA GLY A 50 -19.79 12.06 5.54
C GLY A 50 -19.64 13.27 4.61
N PHE A 51 -19.31 12.99 3.34
CA PHE A 51 -19.26 14.02 2.31
C PHE A 51 -20.67 14.48 1.95
N GLY A 52 -20.96 15.77 2.16
CA GLY A 52 -22.19 16.39 1.67
C GLY A 52 -22.07 16.70 0.18
N PHE A 53 -22.69 15.87 -0.68
CA PHE A 53 -22.74 16.18 -2.11
C PHE A 53 -23.40 17.55 -2.34
N PRO A 54 -22.81 18.44 -3.17
CA PRO A 54 -23.38 19.75 -3.44
C PRO A 54 -24.81 19.64 -3.94
N TYR A 55 -25.73 20.39 -3.33
CA TYR A 55 -27.11 20.50 -3.80
C TYR A 55 -27.12 20.98 -5.26
N GLY A 56 -27.61 20.14 -6.18
CA GLY A 56 -27.76 20.49 -7.60
C GLY A 56 -26.86 19.73 -8.58
N SER A 57 -25.94 18.88 -8.09
CA SER A 57 -25.16 17.95 -8.94
C SER A 57 -25.58 16.49 -8.68
N PRO A 58 -26.84 16.09 -8.93
CA PRO A 58 -27.20 14.70 -8.84
C PRO A 58 -26.41 13.92 -9.89
N LEU A 59 -25.64 12.92 -9.45
CA LEU A 59 -25.04 11.96 -10.37
C LEU A 59 -26.15 11.39 -11.26
N SER A 60 -25.87 11.28 -12.56
CA SER A 60 -26.85 10.80 -13.53
C SER A 60 -27.38 9.44 -13.07
N SER A 61 -28.70 9.27 -13.01
CA SER A 61 -29.31 7.98 -12.65
C SER A 61 -29.02 6.87 -13.67
N TRP A 62 -28.47 7.24 -14.84
CA TRP A 62 -28.20 6.35 -15.95
C TRP A 62 -26.80 6.60 -16.51
N VAL A 63 -26.07 5.52 -16.75
CA VAL A 63 -24.87 5.49 -17.58
C VAL A 63 -25.31 5.18 -19.00
N ARG A 64 -25.26 6.19 -19.87
CA ARG A 64 -25.62 6.02 -21.28
C ARG A 64 -24.37 5.68 -22.09
N GLY A 65 -24.46 4.64 -22.90
CA GLY A 65 -23.57 4.47 -24.03
C GLY A 65 -23.68 5.66 -25.00
N GLY A 66 -22.60 5.92 -25.74
CA GLY A 66 -22.60 6.78 -26.92
C GLY A 66 -23.38 6.17 -28.10
N SER A 67 -23.32 6.83 -29.26
CA SER A 67 -24.05 6.43 -30.47
C SER A 67 -23.70 5.04 -30.99
N GLU A 68 -22.53 4.52 -30.61
CA GLU A 68 -21.99 3.24 -31.10
C GLU A 68 -22.41 2.04 -30.23
N ASN A 69 -22.96 2.27 -29.04
CA ASN A 69 -23.30 1.24 -28.07
C ASN A 69 -24.69 1.49 -27.45
N GLN A 70 -25.67 0.62 -27.74
CA GLN A 70 -27.04 0.73 -27.21
C GLN A 70 -27.16 0.34 -25.72
N TYR A 71 -26.03 0.17 -25.03
CA TYR A 71 -26.01 -0.22 -23.63
C TYR A 71 -26.39 0.97 -22.76
N SER A 72 -27.41 0.78 -21.92
CA SER A 72 -27.75 1.71 -20.86
C SER A 72 -27.84 0.93 -19.55
N LEU A 73 -27.23 1.49 -18.51
CA LEU A 73 -27.22 0.91 -17.18
C LEU A 73 -27.73 1.96 -16.20
N THR A 74 -28.45 1.53 -15.18
CA THR A 74 -28.66 2.36 -13.99
C THR A 74 -27.31 2.54 -13.29
N THR A 75 -27.04 3.75 -12.78
CA THR A 75 -25.76 4.05 -12.11
C THR A 75 -25.45 3.10 -10.95
N GLY A 76 -24.16 2.85 -10.73
CA GLY A 76 -23.65 2.13 -9.57
C GLY A 76 -23.71 2.96 -8.28
N TYR A 77 -23.97 4.26 -8.40
CA TYR A 77 -24.17 5.17 -7.28
C TYR A 77 -25.50 4.87 -6.59
N ARG A 78 -25.43 4.57 -5.29
CA ARG A 78 -26.61 4.29 -4.46
C ARG A 78 -26.82 5.41 -3.44
N GLY A 79 -28.09 5.66 -3.10
CA GLY A 79 -28.42 6.56 -1.99
C GLY A 79 -27.73 6.11 -0.70
N GLY A 80 -27.19 7.06 0.06
CA GLY A 80 -26.44 6.78 1.29
C GLY A 80 -25.02 6.23 1.05
N LEU A 81 -24.46 6.33 -0.17
CA LEU A 81 -23.06 5.95 -0.40
C LEU A 81 -22.11 6.78 0.45
N SER A 82 -22.38 8.07 0.64
CA SER A 82 -21.56 8.94 1.49
C SER A 82 -21.50 8.44 2.94
N ASP A 83 -22.65 8.12 3.52
CA ASP A 83 -22.75 7.60 4.89
C ASP A 83 -22.04 6.24 5.02
N GLN A 84 -22.23 5.34 4.05
CA GLN A 84 -21.52 4.06 4.03
C GLN A 84 -19.99 4.21 3.96
N VAL A 85 -19.50 5.18 3.18
CA VAL A 85 -18.06 5.46 3.07
C VAL A 85 -17.53 6.07 4.38
N ALA A 86 -18.30 6.93 5.04
CA ALA A 86 -17.96 7.49 6.34
C ALA A 86 -17.93 6.43 7.46
N ASP A 87 -18.92 5.53 7.50
CA ASP A 87 -18.97 4.40 8.42
C ASP A 87 -17.76 3.46 8.22
N LEU A 88 -17.42 3.20 6.95
CA LEU A 88 -16.25 2.39 6.60
C LEU A 88 -14.95 3.06 7.02
N ALA A 89 -14.81 4.37 6.78
CA ALA A 89 -13.65 5.14 7.21
C ALA A 89 -13.49 5.13 8.75
N THR A 90 -14.60 5.27 9.48
CA THR A 90 -14.62 5.16 10.95
C THR A 90 -14.17 3.77 11.41
N THR A 91 -14.67 2.72 10.76
CA THR A 91 -14.30 1.33 11.07
C THR A 91 -12.81 1.10 10.86
N TYR A 92 -12.27 1.49 9.71
CA TYR A 92 -10.85 1.32 9.40
C TYR A 92 -9.93 2.16 10.27
N LEU A 93 -10.34 3.36 10.63
CA LEU A 93 -9.63 4.19 11.59
C LEU A 93 -9.57 3.52 12.97
N MET A 94 -10.68 3.00 13.46
CA MET A 94 -10.75 2.27 14.73
C MET A 94 -9.89 1.00 14.70
N GLU A 95 -9.96 0.21 13.63
CA GLU A 95 -9.10 -0.96 13.45
C GLU A 95 -7.62 -0.60 13.43
N THR A 96 -7.25 0.49 12.75
CA THR A 96 -5.86 0.97 12.72
C THR A 96 -5.39 1.32 14.11
N LEU A 97 -6.16 2.12 14.85
CA LEU A 97 -5.81 2.55 16.20
C LEU A 97 -5.71 1.36 17.16
N ASP A 98 -6.65 0.42 17.10
CA ASP A 98 -6.65 -0.80 17.94
C ASP A 98 -5.41 -1.68 17.66
N LYS A 99 -5.07 -1.90 16.37
CA LYS A 99 -3.88 -2.65 15.96
C LYS A 99 -2.57 -2.05 16.45
N THR A 100 -2.51 -0.76 16.77
CA THR A 100 -1.31 -0.14 17.33
C THR A 100 -1.06 -0.56 18.78
N HIS A 101 -2.11 -0.95 19.52
CA HIS A 101 -2.10 -1.16 20.98
C HIS A 101 -1.49 0.00 21.79
N TYR A 102 -1.37 1.18 21.19
CA TYR A 102 -0.72 2.34 21.78
C TYR A 102 -1.70 3.24 22.55
N PHE A 103 -2.97 3.26 22.12
CA PHE A 103 -4.02 4.11 22.65
C PHE A 103 -5.04 3.33 23.49
N THR A 104 -5.56 3.98 24.52
CA THR A 104 -6.83 3.62 25.17
C THR A 104 -7.93 4.46 24.53
N ILE A 105 -8.90 3.80 23.89
CA ILE A 105 -9.85 4.47 22.98
C ILE A 105 -11.25 4.51 23.58
N LEU A 106 -11.84 5.70 23.66
CA LEU A 106 -13.28 5.87 23.80
C LEU A 106 -13.93 5.82 22.42
N ASN A 107 -14.88 4.89 22.25
CA ASN A 107 -15.47 4.57 20.95
C ASN A 107 -16.32 5.70 20.34
N PRO A 108 -16.48 5.72 19.01
CA PRO A 108 -17.29 6.70 18.27
C PRO A 108 -18.66 6.94 18.86
N LYS A 109 -19.46 5.88 19.06
CA LYS A 109 -20.83 5.99 19.58
C LYS A 109 -20.92 6.76 20.91
N THR A 110 -19.97 6.55 21.82
CA THR A 110 -19.97 7.22 23.12
C THR A 110 -19.44 8.64 23.00
N THR A 111 -18.39 8.84 22.20
CA THR A 111 -17.84 10.16 21.91
C THR A 111 -18.88 11.06 21.27
N ASP A 112 -19.57 10.59 20.23
CA ASP A 112 -20.61 11.32 19.51
C ASP A 112 -21.78 11.69 20.43
N ALA A 113 -22.18 10.79 21.34
CA ALA A 113 -23.21 11.08 22.34
C ALA A 113 -22.79 12.23 23.26
N TYR A 114 -21.54 12.28 23.71
CA TYR A 114 -21.05 13.40 24.51
C TYR A 114 -20.96 14.69 23.71
N ILE A 115 -20.50 14.66 22.47
CA ILE A 115 -20.47 15.83 21.58
C ILE A 115 -21.89 16.37 21.36
N ALA A 116 -22.86 15.50 21.10
CA ALA A 116 -24.25 15.87 20.88
C ALA A 116 -24.89 16.52 22.12
N ILE A 117 -24.60 16.01 23.33
CA ILE A 117 -25.03 16.63 24.58
C ILE A 117 -24.42 18.03 24.74
N GLY A 118 -23.17 18.21 24.30
CA GLY A 118 -22.50 19.52 24.32
C GLY A 118 -23.16 20.58 23.45
N LEU A 119 -23.68 20.18 22.30
CA LEU A 119 -24.47 21.05 21.42
C LEU A 119 -25.80 21.48 22.07
N GLY A 120 -26.27 20.74 23.08
CA GLY A 120 -27.49 21.02 23.85
C GLY A 120 -27.32 21.94 25.06
N GLY A 121 -26.10 22.42 25.36
CA GLY A 121 -25.85 23.42 26.40
C GLY A 121 -25.00 22.96 27.60
N ASP A 122 -24.66 21.67 27.70
CA ASP A 122 -23.69 21.16 28.68
C ASP A 122 -22.24 21.23 28.15
N ASP A 123 -21.23 21.14 29.02
CA ASP A 123 -19.82 21.13 28.58
C ASP A 123 -19.37 19.70 28.22
N ALA A 124 -19.53 19.29 26.96
CA ALA A 124 -19.07 17.99 26.43
C ALA A 124 -17.61 17.69 26.77
N ILE A 125 -16.77 18.73 26.82
CA ILE A 125 -15.34 18.61 27.15
C ILE A 125 -15.18 18.16 28.61
N SER A 126 -16.01 18.66 29.54
CA SER A 126 -15.98 18.22 30.94
C SER A 126 -16.34 16.75 31.10
N LEU A 127 -17.29 16.22 30.31
CA LEU A 127 -17.63 14.79 30.33
C LEU A 127 -16.49 13.91 29.82
N LEU A 128 -15.84 14.33 28.73
CA LEU A 128 -14.66 13.64 28.21
C LEU A 128 -13.49 13.67 29.21
N LYS A 129 -13.24 14.82 29.84
CA LYS A 129 -12.24 14.97 30.91
C LYS A 129 -12.52 14.07 32.10
N ALA A 130 -13.79 13.95 32.51
CA ALA A 130 -14.20 13.05 33.59
C ALA A 130 -13.94 11.55 33.28
N LYS A 131 -13.81 11.20 31.99
CA LYS A 131 -13.40 9.86 31.54
C LYS A 131 -11.90 9.72 31.33
N GLY A 132 -11.10 10.73 31.70
CA GLY A 132 -9.65 10.72 31.54
C GLY A 132 -9.19 10.89 30.10
N VAL A 133 -10.07 11.31 29.18
CA VAL A 133 -9.69 11.60 27.80
C VAL A 133 -8.70 12.78 27.80
N GLN A 134 -7.69 12.70 26.96
CA GLN A 134 -6.63 13.70 26.81
C GLN A 134 -6.72 14.40 25.46
N ALA A 135 -7.14 13.69 24.42
CA ALA A 135 -7.32 14.23 23.09
C ALA A 135 -8.56 13.65 22.41
N ILE A 136 -9.14 14.43 21.48
CA ILE A 136 -10.24 14.00 20.63
C ILE A 136 -9.76 13.88 19.18
N LEU A 137 -10.05 12.75 18.56
CA LEU A 137 -9.79 12.46 17.17
C LEU A 137 -11.10 12.61 16.39
N THR A 138 -11.09 13.50 15.41
CA THR A 138 -12.20 13.74 14.47
C THR A 138 -11.74 13.44 13.06
N SER A 139 -12.63 12.91 12.23
CA SER A 139 -12.35 12.62 10.83
C SER A 139 -13.50 13.04 9.93
N ALA A 140 -13.19 13.30 8.66
CA ALA A 140 -14.19 13.68 7.66
C ALA A 140 -13.77 13.20 6.27
N ILE A 141 -14.78 12.88 5.45
CA ILE A 141 -14.60 12.74 4.01
C ILE A 141 -14.84 14.11 3.38
N SER A 142 -13.76 14.83 3.05
CA SER A 142 -13.88 16.20 2.51
C SER A 142 -14.13 16.25 1.01
N TYR A 143 -13.89 15.15 0.30
CA TYR A 143 -14.13 15.05 -1.14
C TYR A 143 -14.52 13.62 -1.50
N MET A 144 -15.55 13.49 -2.33
CA MET A 144 -15.89 12.26 -3.03
C MET A 144 -16.27 12.58 -4.46
N ASP A 145 -15.82 11.73 -5.37
CA ASP A 145 -16.20 11.79 -6.77
C ASP A 145 -16.43 10.39 -7.33
N CYS A 146 -17.34 10.28 -8.28
CA CYS A 146 -17.78 9.03 -8.90
C CYS A 146 -18.09 9.29 -10.37
N GLU A 147 -17.29 8.72 -11.26
CA GLU A 147 -17.49 8.79 -12.69
C GLU A 147 -17.82 7.41 -13.25
N GLU A 148 -18.77 7.35 -14.17
CA GLU A 148 -19.12 6.12 -14.90
C GLU A 148 -19.21 6.41 -16.39
N ASN A 149 -18.54 5.57 -17.18
CA ASN A 149 -18.58 5.68 -18.63
C ASN A 149 -18.57 4.31 -19.29
N ILE A 150 -19.37 4.16 -20.36
CA ILE A 150 -19.35 2.95 -21.19
C ILE A 150 -18.56 3.24 -22.45
N TYR A 151 -17.55 2.41 -22.73
CA TYR A 151 -16.73 2.55 -23.93
C TYR A 151 -16.49 1.19 -24.61
N GLY A 152 -16.10 1.22 -25.88
CA GLY A 152 -15.82 0.02 -26.67
C GLY A 152 -14.33 -0.14 -26.99
N ARG A 153 -13.86 -1.37 -27.05
CA ARG A 153 -12.51 -1.75 -27.48
C ARG A 153 -12.61 -2.76 -28.61
N ASP A 154 -12.03 -2.43 -29.76
CA ASP A 154 -12.00 -3.32 -30.91
C ASP A 154 -10.95 -4.42 -30.71
N VAL A 155 -11.30 -5.63 -31.14
CA VAL A 155 -10.47 -6.81 -31.15
C VAL A 155 -10.29 -7.22 -32.61
N SER A 156 -9.06 -7.09 -33.10
CA SER A 156 -8.72 -7.36 -34.49
C SER A 156 -7.95 -8.66 -34.66
N LYS A 157 -8.12 -9.31 -35.82
CA LYS A 157 -7.28 -10.43 -36.27
C LYS A 157 -6.60 -10.05 -37.58
N TRP A 158 -5.40 -10.56 -37.77
CA TRP A 158 -4.71 -10.50 -39.05
C TRP A 158 -5.34 -11.49 -40.01
N VAL A 159 -5.77 -11.00 -41.18
CA VAL A 159 -6.41 -11.82 -42.21
C VAL A 159 -5.68 -11.61 -43.53
N THR A 160 -5.57 -12.68 -44.31
CA THR A 160 -5.03 -12.66 -45.68
C THR A 160 -6.11 -13.18 -46.61
N GLU A 161 -6.59 -12.32 -47.50
CA GLU A 161 -7.69 -12.61 -48.44
C GLU A 161 -7.26 -12.21 -49.87
N ALA A 162 -7.95 -12.72 -50.89
CA ALA A 162 -7.72 -12.28 -52.27
C ALA A 162 -8.09 -10.80 -52.43
N ASP A 163 -7.32 -10.04 -53.23
CA ASP A 163 -7.62 -8.63 -53.49
C ASP A 163 -8.98 -8.53 -54.21
N PRO A 164 -9.95 -7.79 -53.66
CA PRO A 164 -11.27 -7.65 -54.27
C PRO A 164 -11.25 -7.02 -55.67
N ASN A 165 -10.15 -6.35 -56.04
CA ASN A 165 -9.95 -5.76 -57.37
C ASN A 165 -9.06 -6.62 -58.29
N ASP A 166 -8.36 -7.64 -57.76
CA ASP A 166 -7.45 -8.50 -58.52
C ASP A 166 -7.32 -9.88 -57.85
N ALA A 167 -8.13 -10.84 -58.30
CA ALA A 167 -8.19 -12.19 -57.73
C ALA A 167 -6.86 -12.98 -57.79
N THR A 168 -5.83 -12.47 -58.48
CA THR A 168 -4.49 -13.09 -58.54
C THR A 168 -3.55 -12.61 -57.43
N LYS A 169 -3.94 -11.57 -56.69
CA LYS A 169 -3.17 -11.00 -55.57
C LYS A 169 -3.84 -11.30 -54.25
N THR A 170 -3.03 -11.34 -53.19
CA THR A 170 -3.53 -11.42 -51.81
C THR A 170 -3.16 -10.14 -51.08
N ILE A 171 -4.09 -9.67 -50.26
CA ILE A 171 -3.89 -8.55 -49.34
C ILE A 171 -3.92 -9.08 -47.91
N SER A 172 -3.03 -8.56 -47.06
CA SER A 172 -3.00 -8.86 -45.63
C SER A 172 -3.31 -7.58 -44.87
N TYR A 173 -4.34 -7.60 -44.03
CA TYR A 173 -4.75 -6.43 -43.26
C TYR A 173 -5.30 -6.83 -41.88
N SER A 174 -5.38 -5.84 -40.98
CA SER A 174 -6.00 -6.01 -39.67
C SER A 174 -7.51 -5.84 -39.79
N LYS A 175 -8.26 -6.91 -39.53
CA LYS A 175 -9.72 -6.94 -39.62
C LYS A 175 -10.31 -6.98 -38.20
N VAL A 176 -11.19 -6.04 -37.86
CA VAL A 176 -11.92 -6.05 -36.59
C VAL A 176 -12.91 -7.22 -36.63
N VAL A 177 -12.73 -8.20 -35.75
CA VAL A 177 -13.59 -9.39 -35.68
C VAL A 177 -14.59 -9.30 -34.53
N GLU A 178 -14.26 -8.52 -33.51
CA GLU A 178 -15.06 -8.38 -32.31
C GLU A 178 -14.88 -6.97 -31.74
N ARG A 179 -15.90 -6.45 -31.07
CA ARG A 179 -15.82 -5.26 -30.24
C ARG A 179 -16.35 -5.58 -28.84
N GLN A 180 -15.55 -5.31 -27.83
CA GLN A 180 -15.89 -5.53 -26.43
C GLN A 180 -16.32 -4.21 -25.79
N TYR A 181 -17.44 -4.22 -25.07
CA TYR A 181 -17.94 -3.05 -24.36
C TYR A 181 -17.67 -3.18 -22.87
N PHE A 182 -17.09 -2.13 -22.29
CA PHE A 182 -16.75 -2.07 -20.88
C PHE A 182 -17.48 -0.91 -20.21
N LEU A 183 -17.98 -1.16 -19.01
CA LEU A 183 -18.30 -0.12 -18.04
C LEU A 183 -17.03 0.18 -17.26
N LYS A 184 -16.57 1.43 -17.29
CA LYS A 184 -15.51 1.95 -16.44
C LYS A 184 -16.15 2.77 -15.32
N GLN A 185 -15.77 2.45 -14.10
CA GLN A 185 -16.14 3.21 -12.90
C GLN A 185 -14.87 3.76 -12.29
N GLU A 186 -14.80 5.07 -12.08
CA GLU A 186 -13.71 5.73 -11.38
C GLU A 186 -14.24 6.41 -10.12
N ALA A 187 -13.53 6.24 -9.01
CA ALA A 187 -13.87 6.88 -7.75
C ALA A 187 -12.65 7.63 -7.19
N THR A 188 -12.90 8.77 -6.57
CA THR A 188 -11.88 9.52 -5.82
C THR A 188 -12.41 9.81 -4.42
N VAL A 189 -11.55 9.69 -3.41
CA VAL A 189 -11.88 10.02 -2.01
C VAL A 189 -10.76 10.81 -1.38
N THR A 190 -11.13 11.84 -0.60
CA THR A 190 -10.22 12.51 0.33
C THR A 190 -10.70 12.31 1.76
N PHE A 191 -9.89 11.62 2.56
CA PHE A 191 -10.10 11.39 3.98
C PHE A 191 -9.17 12.29 4.80
N ASN A 192 -9.74 13.03 5.74
CA ASN A 192 -8.99 13.85 6.68
C ASN A 192 -9.20 13.33 8.10
N PHE A 193 -8.16 13.44 8.92
CA PHE A 193 -8.30 13.29 10.35
C PHE A 193 -7.53 14.39 11.09
N SER A 194 -8.01 14.74 12.27
CA SER A 194 -7.34 15.65 13.19
C SER A 194 -7.42 15.12 14.60
N LEU A 195 -6.34 15.29 15.37
CA LEU A 195 -6.27 15.02 16.79
C LEU A 195 -6.08 16.34 17.53
N MET A 196 -6.94 16.64 18.48
CA MET A 196 -6.96 17.89 19.24
C MET A 196 -6.84 17.61 20.73
N ASP A 197 -5.97 18.33 21.42
CA ASP A 197 -5.91 18.32 22.89
C ASP A 197 -7.17 18.97 23.46
N ILE A 198 -7.88 18.26 24.34
CA ILE A 198 -9.15 18.76 24.91
C ILE A 198 -8.94 19.85 25.97
N ASN A 199 -7.74 20.00 26.51
CA ASN A 199 -7.41 21.01 27.51
C ASN A 199 -7.07 22.34 26.85
N THR A 200 -6.13 22.31 25.89
CA THR A 200 -5.65 23.52 25.21
C THR A 200 -6.44 23.87 23.95
N LYS A 201 -7.23 22.92 23.42
CA LYS A 201 -7.89 23.00 22.10
C LYS A 201 -6.91 23.12 20.93
N GLN A 202 -5.63 22.86 21.17
CA GLN A 202 -4.62 22.87 20.13
C GLN A 202 -4.73 21.60 19.28
N THR A 203 -4.72 21.76 17.96
CA THR A 203 -4.55 20.64 17.03
C THR A 203 -3.14 20.08 17.16
N LEU A 204 -3.05 18.85 17.65
CA LEU A 204 -1.80 18.09 17.77
C LEU A 204 -1.38 17.53 16.42
N VAL A 205 -2.34 16.97 15.68
CA VAL A 205 -2.12 16.33 14.38
C VAL A 205 -3.25 16.70 13.43
N SER A 206 -2.91 16.91 12.16
CA SER A 206 -3.87 17.00 11.06
C SER A 206 -3.24 16.39 9.81
N ARG A 207 -3.97 15.50 9.13
CA ARG A 207 -3.54 14.84 7.90
C ARG A 207 -4.70 14.71 6.92
N SER A 208 -4.35 14.65 5.65
CA SER A 208 -5.26 14.47 4.52
C SER A 208 -4.67 13.41 3.61
N PHE A 209 -5.50 12.46 3.18
CA PHE A 209 -5.14 11.40 2.25
C PHE A 209 -6.13 11.40 1.11
N THR A 210 -5.62 11.42 -0.12
CA THR A 210 -6.43 11.33 -1.33
C THR A 210 -6.03 10.10 -2.11
N SER A 211 -7.01 9.36 -2.62
CA SER A 211 -6.79 8.23 -3.51
C SER A 211 -7.83 8.24 -4.61
N LYS A 212 -7.44 7.69 -5.77
CA LYS A 212 -8.28 7.47 -6.93
C LYS A 212 -8.12 6.02 -7.36
N ASP A 213 -9.23 5.33 -7.61
CA ASP A 213 -9.24 3.95 -8.09
C ASP A 213 -10.25 3.79 -9.23
N SER A 214 -10.04 2.80 -10.09
CA SER A 214 -10.92 2.51 -11.22
C SER A 214 -11.13 1.02 -11.42
N LYS A 215 -12.29 0.66 -11.96
CA LYS A 215 -12.61 -0.72 -12.33
C LYS A 215 -13.31 -0.78 -13.67
N GLU A 216 -12.84 -1.68 -14.52
CA GLU A 216 -13.49 -2.02 -15.78
C GLU A 216 -14.29 -3.32 -15.62
N THR A 217 -15.52 -3.31 -16.12
CA THR A 217 -16.41 -4.46 -16.14
C THR A 217 -16.85 -4.71 -17.57
N LEU A 218 -16.55 -5.91 -18.11
CA LEU A 218 -17.03 -6.31 -19.44
C LEU A 218 -18.55 -6.45 -19.41
N ILE A 219 -19.27 -5.62 -20.18
CA ILE A 219 -20.73 -5.61 -20.19
C ILE A 219 -21.34 -6.33 -21.39
N GLY A 220 -20.60 -6.42 -22.49
CA GLY A 220 -21.07 -7.11 -23.67
C GLY A 220 -20.02 -7.16 -24.77
N THR A 221 -20.37 -7.91 -25.82
CA THR A 221 -19.49 -8.20 -26.94
C THR A 221 -20.32 -8.15 -28.21
N ARG A 222 -19.82 -7.46 -29.23
CA ARG A 222 -20.33 -7.50 -30.60
C ARG A 222 -19.37 -8.33 -31.44
N THR A 223 -19.83 -9.44 -31.99
CA THR A 223 -19.05 -10.25 -32.94
C THR A 223 -19.51 -9.92 -34.35
N TYR A 224 -18.57 -9.58 -35.23
CA TYR A 224 -18.84 -9.30 -36.63
C TYR A 224 -18.73 -10.59 -37.44
N HIS A 225 -19.72 -10.86 -38.27
CA HIS A 225 -19.75 -12.01 -39.16
C HIS A 225 -19.49 -11.58 -40.59
N ASP A 226 -18.72 -12.40 -41.29
CA ASP A 226 -18.47 -12.20 -42.71
C ASP A 226 -19.78 -12.31 -43.50
N PRO A 227 -19.94 -11.54 -44.58
CA PRO A 227 -21.10 -11.65 -45.46
C PRO A 227 -21.16 -13.06 -46.08
N ILE A 228 -22.35 -13.68 -46.03
CA ILE A 228 -22.63 -15.00 -46.62
C ILE A 228 -23.73 -14.82 -47.68
N ASP A 229 -23.48 -15.31 -48.91
CA ASP A 229 -24.46 -15.40 -50.00
C ASP A 229 -25.31 -14.15 -50.23
N ASN A 230 -24.68 -13.06 -50.71
CA ASN A 230 -25.30 -11.77 -51.02
C ASN A 230 -25.97 -11.04 -49.84
N ASN A 231 -25.87 -11.55 -48.60
CA ASN A 231 -26.28 -10.80 -47.41
C ASN A 231 -25.17 -9.85 -46.95
N PRO A 232 -25.50 -8.63 -46.50
CA PRO A 232 -24.52 -7.71 -45.92
C PRO A 232 -23.90 -8.30 -44.65
N ALA A 233 -22.71 -7.82 -44.29
CA ALA A 233 -22.05 -8.20 -43.03
C ALA A 233 -23.03 -8.00 -41.86
N THR A 234 -23.22 -9.05 -41.07
CA THR A 234 -24.10 -9.02 -39.91
C THR A 234 -23.28 -9.00 -38.62
N TYR A 235 -23.92 -8.70 -37.50
CA TYR A 235 -23.29 -8.80 -36.20
C TYR A 235 -24.20 -9.54 -35.23
N THR A 236 -23.60 -10.16 -34.23
CA THR A 236 -24.32 -10.70 -33.07
C THR A 236 -23.85 -9.98 -31.82
N ASP A 237 -24.79 -9.38 -31.11
CA ASP A 237 -24.53 -8.79 -29.79
C ASP A 237 -24.80 -9.84 -28.70
N ARG A 238 -23.81 -10.04 -27.84
CA ARG A 238 -23.93 -10.86 -26.63
C ARG A 238 -23.78 -9.96 -25.41
N LEU A 239 -24.83 -9.86 -24.62
CA LEU A 239 -24.76 -9.29 -23.28
C LEU A 239 -24.00 -10.26 -22.38
N THR A 240 -22.88 -9.82 -21.81
CA THR A 240 -22.12 -10.58 -20.82
C THR A 240 -22.59 -10.24 -19.40
N TYR A 241 -23.26 -9.10 -19.26
CA TYR A 241 -23.70 -8.56 -17.99
C TYR A 241 -25.23 -8.59 -17.90
N SER A 242 -25.74 -9.35 -16.92
CA SER A 242 -27.15 -9.73 -16.81
C SER A 242 -28.02 -8.74 -16.02
N PHE A 243 -27.43 -7.68 -15.45
CA PHE A 243 -28.12 -6.72 -14.59
C PHE A 243 -28.25 -5.36 -15.29
N GLY A 244 -29.43 -4.76 -15.21
CA GLY A 244 -29.67 -3.37 -15.66
C GLY A 244 -29.05 -2.29 -14.76
N TYR A 245 -28.16 -2.67 -13.84
CA TYR A 245 -27.53 -1.83 -12.84
C TYR A 245 -26.01 -2.00 -12.89
N ALA A 246 -25.26 -0.92 -12.93
CA ALA A 246 -23.83 -0.94 -12.73
C ALA A 246 -23.46 -1.48 -11.33
N PRO A 247 -22.26 -2.06 -11.15
CA PRO A 247 -21.77 -2.49 -9.85
C PRO A 247 -21.72 -1.34 -8.84
N SER A 248 -21.80 -1.64 -7.54
CA SER A 248 -21.62 -0.62 -6.50
C SER A 248 -20.24 0.01 -6.55
N PHE A 249 -20.14 1.31 -6.26
CA PHE A 249 -18.88 2.01 -6.03
C PHE A 249 -18.21 1.67 -4.70
N LEU A 250 -18.95 1.14 -3.72
CA LEU A 250 -18.43 0.89 -2.36
C LEU A 250 -17.12 0.10 -2.32
N PRO A 251 -16.91 -0.97 -3.13
CA PRO A 251 -15.64 -1.71 -3.13
C PRO A 251 -14.44 -0.91 -3.65
N LEU A 252 -14.64 0.15 -4.44
CA LEU A 252 -13.56 1.07 -4.83
C LEU A 252 -13.13 1.90 -3.62
N PHE A 253 -14.10 2.48 -2.91
CA PHE A 253 -13.84 3.24 -1.68
C PHE A 253 -13.22 2.38 -0.58
N GLU A 254 -13.62 1.11 -0.46
CA GLU A 254 -13.02 0.15 0.48
C GLU A 254 -11.52 -0.03 0.25
N ARG A 255 -11.08 -0.22 -1.00
CA ARG A 255 -9.66 -0.34 -1.34
C ARG A 255 -8.90 0.96 -1.09
N MET A 256 -9.52 2.10 -1.43
CA MET A 256 -8.90 3.41 -1.20
C MET A 256 -8.72 3.70 0.29
N LEU A 257 -9.75 3.54 1.12
CA LEU A 257 -9.70 3.81 2.56
C LEU A 257 -8.77 2.84 3.30
N SER A 258 -8.79 1.54 2.95
CA SER A 258 -7.87 0.56 3.55
C SER A 258 -6.41 0.88 3.26
N SER A 259 -6.10 1.48 2.11
CA SER A 259 -4.73 1.93 1.79
C SER A 259 -4.19 3.01 2.74
N PHE A 260 -5.07 3.78 3.39
CA PHE A 260 -4.67 4.84 4.32
C PHE A 260 -4.25 4.32 5.69
N GLN A 261 -4.73 3.12 6.08
CA GLN A 261 -4.53 2.55 7.42
C GLN A 261 -3.05 2.49 7.85
N THR A 262 -2.17 2.07 6.93
CA THR A 262 -0.73 1.95 7.21
C THR A 262 -0.12 3.31 7.56
N ASN A 263 -0.42 4.35 6.78
CA ASN A 263 0.13 5.68 7.01
C ASN A 263 -0.45 6.32 8.27
N ILE A 264 -1.76 6.16 8.51
CA ILE A 264 -2.40 6.63 9.74
C ILE A 264 -1.73 6.01 10.97
N GLY A 265 -1.52 4.69 10.97
CA GLY A 265 -0.85 3.98 12.07
C GLY A 265 0.57 4.48 12.31
N LYS A 266 1.37 4.63 11.24
CA LYS A 266 2.74 5.17 11.32
C LYS A 266 2.79 6.62 11.81
N THR A 267 1.82 7.45 11.43
CA THR A 267 1.77 8.83 11.92
C THR A 267 1.49 8.90 13.42
N LEU A 268 0.58 8.05 13.91
CA LEU A 268 0.02 8.17 15.25
C LEU A 268 0.76 7.37 16.33
N ALA A 269 1.41 6.26 15.98
CA ALA A 269 2.00 5.38 16.99
C ALA A 269 3.35 4.79 16.55
N PRO A 270 4.25 4.51 17.53
CA PRO A 270 5.40 3.65 17.31
C PRO A 270 4.99 2.30 16.70
N SER A 271 5.80 1.79 15.78
CA SER A 271 5.54 0.51 15.12
C SER A 271 6.81 -0.22 14.73
N TYR A 272 6.69 -1.52 14.48
CA TYR A 272 7.80 -2.32 13.97
C TYR A 272 7.86 -2.25 12.44
N GLU A 273 9.01 -1.87 11.89
CA GLU A 273 9.29 -1.95 10.46
C GLU A 273 10.20 -3.14 10.15
N THR A 274 9.82 -3.92 9.15
CA THR A 274 10.63 -5.03 8.65
C THR A 274 11.50 -4.54 7.49
N VAL A 275 12.81 -4.75 7.59
CA VAL A 275 13.79 -4.45 6.54
C VAL A 275 14.41 -5.75 6.04
N HIS A 276 14.49 -5.90 4.72
CA HIS A 276 15.14 -7.05 4.10
C HIS A 276 16.59 -6.68 3.72
N LEU A 277 17.54 -7.36 4.33
CA LEU A 277 18.97 -7.17 4.14
C LEU A 277 19.54 -8.30 3.30
N SER A 278 20.45 -7.96 2.39
CA SER A 278 21.15 -8.96 1.58
C SER A 278 22.52 -9.26 2.19
N LEU A 279 22.81 -10.54 2.41
CA LEU A 279 24.13 -10.96 2.90
C LEU A 279 25.22 -10.60 1.89
N MET A 280 26.41 -10.23 2.36
CA MET A 280 27.59 -10.08 1.50
C MET A 280 27.91 -11.43 0.86
N PRO A 281 28.20 -11.49 -0.45
CA PRO A 281 28.54 -12.74 -1.10
C PRO A 281 29.87 -13.30 -0.58
N ASN A 282 30.00 -14.62 -0.61
CA ASN A 282 31.20 -15.35 -0.21
C ASN A 282 32.37 -15.14 -1.20
N LYS A 283 32.99 -13.96 -1.15
CA LYS A 283 34.11 -13.52 -1.97
C LYS A 283 35.15 -12.80 -1.08
N PRO A 284 36.39 -13.30 -0.97
CA PRO A 284 36.91 -14.54 -1.56
C PRO A 284 36.15 -15.78 -1.09
N LYS A 285 36.27 -16.91 -1.82
CA LYS A 285 35.49 -18.11 -1.47
C LYS A 285 36.10 -18.79 -0.25
N ASN A 286 35.36 -18.81 0.87
CA ASN A 286 35.64 -19.68 2.00
C ASN A 286 34.69 -20.90 1.98
N ASN A 287 35.22 -22.12 2.05
CA ASN A 287 34.41 -23.34 2.02
C ASN A 287 33.57 -23.56 3.29
N LEU A 288 34.10 -23.18 4.46
CA LEU A 288 33.40 -23.24 5.74
C LEU A 288 32.19 -22.29 5.75
N ALA A 289 32.35 -21.11 5.14
CA ALA A 289 31.30 -20.09 5.09
C ALA A 289 30.04 -20.54 4.33
N LYS A 290 30.15 -21.50 3.38
CA LYS A 290 29.01 -21.99 2.58
C LYS A 290 27.87 -22.53 3.43
N SER A 291 28.19 -23.20 4.54
CA SER A 291 27.18 -23.73 5.45
C SER A 291 26.43 -22.62 6.17
N GLY A 292 27.07 -21.47 6.43
CA GLY A 292 26.45 -20.31 7.06
C GLY A 292 25.30 -19.73 6.25
N TYR A 293 25.49 -19.57 4.93
CA TYR A 293 24.43 -19.09 4.03
C TYR A 293 23.22 -20.03 4.02
N LYS A 294 23.44 -21.34 3.97
CA LYS A 294 22.36 -22.34 4.03
C LYS A 294 21.61 -22.31 5.38
N LEU A 295 22.32 -22.03 6.47
CA LEU A 295 21.69 -21.87 7.79
C LEU A 295 20.79 -20.63 7.82
N VAL A 296 21.17 -19.53 7.17
CA VAL A 296 20.28 -18.36 7.04
C VAL A 296 19.05 -18.69 6.19
N GLU A 297 19.23 -19.37 5.07
CA GLU A 297 18.12 -19.79 4.19
C GLU A 297 17.10 -20.71 4.89
N SER A 298 17.58 -21.50 5.86
CA SER A 298 16.72 -22.37 6.69
C SER A 298 16.20 -21.70 7.97
N GLY A 299 16.48 -20.41 8.18
CA GLY A 299 16.04 -19.65 9.36
C GLY A 299 16.81 -19.95 10.65
N SER A 300 17.91 -20.70 10.59
CA SER A 300 18.75 -21.05 11.74
C SER A 300 19.75 -19.95 12.08
N LEU A 301 19.24 -18.79 12.52
CA LEU A 301 20.03 -17.57 12.72
C LEU A 301 21.14 -17.71 13.78
N ASN A 302 20.85 -18.29 14.95
CA ASN A 302 21.85 -18.49 16.01
C ASN A 302 23.03 -19.35 15.53
N SER A 303 22.76 -20.49 14.90
CA SER A 303 23.82 -21.37 14.37
C SER A 303 24.60 -20.71 13.23
N SER A 304 23.92 -19.93 12.39
CA SER A 304 24.57 -19.18 11.32
C SER A 304 25.51 -18.09 11.88
N TYR A 305 25.05 -17.35 12.90
CA TYR A 305 25.84 -16.35 13.59
C TYR A 305 27.11 -16.96 14.17
N SER A 306 27.00 -18.03 14.97
CA SER A 306 28.17 -18.70 15.55
C SER A 306 29.17 -19.12 14.48
N LEU A 307 28.70 -19.75 13.40
CA LEU A 307 29.59 -20.19 12.32
C LEU A 307 30.28 -19.02 11.61
N PHE A 308 29.55 -17.96 11.26
CA PHE A 308 30.16 -16.80 10.61
C PHE A 308 31.10 -16.05 11.54
N ARG A 309 30.78 -15.94 12.84
CA ARG A 309 31.65 -15.33 13.84
C ARG A 309 32.93 -16.14 14.05
N ASP A 310 32.84 -17.46 14.16
CA ASP A 310 34.02 -18.34 14.29
C ASP A 310 34.97 -18.20 13.09
N ILE A 311 34.42 -18.14 11.87
CA ILE A 311 35.22 -17.95 10.65
C ILE A 311 35.85 -16.55 10.63
N TRP A 312 35.13 -15.52 11.10
CA TRP A 312 35.70 -14.19 11.25
C TRP A 312 36.88 -14.19 12.22
N ASP A 313 36.70 -14.76 13.42
CA ASP A 313 37.72 -14.79 14.47
C ASP A 313 38.98 -15.57 14.08
N GLN A 314 38.84 -16.63 13.26
CA GLN A 314 39.96 -17.48 12.86
C GLN A 314 40.66 -17.02 11.58
N GLU A 315 39.89 -16.56 10.58
CA GLU A 315 40.40 -16.31 9.23
C GLU A 315 40.33 -14.83 8.82
N MET A 316 39.74 -13.95 9.64
CA MET A 316 39.46 -12.55 9.31
C MET A 316 38.74 -12.40 7.96
N HIS A 317 37.85 -13.36 7.65
CA HIS A 317 37.13 -13.38 6.39
C HIS A 317 36.01 -12.33 6.37
N THR A 318 36.24 -11.20 5.69
CA THR A 318 35.33 -10.03 5.70
C THR A 318 33.86 -10.35 5.46
N PRO A 319 33.45 -11.15 4.44
CA PRO A 319 32.04 -11.50 4.27
C PRO A 319 31.43 -12.25 5.46
N SER A 320 32.23 -13.07 6.17
CA SER A 320 31.74 -13.77 7.36
C SER A 320 31.51 -12.79 8.51
N GLY A 321 32.46 -11.89 8.79
CA GLY A 321 32.29 -10.87 9.83
C GLY A 321 31.10 -9.94 9.54
N TYR A 322 31.00 -9.44 8.30
CA TYR A 322 29.88 -8.61 7.86
C TYR A 322 28.54 -9.34 8.02
N ASN A 323 28.44 -10.60 7.57
CA ASN A 323 27.20 -11.37 7.68
C ASN A 323 26.87 -11.73 9.13
N ALA A 324 27.87 -12.00 9.97
CA ALA A 324 27.68 -12.22 11.40
C ALA A 324 27.05 -10.98 12.07
N ALA A 325 27.53 -9.78 11.76
CA ALA A 325 26.92 -8.53 12.25
C ALA A 325 25.46 -8.37 11.82
N LEU A 326 25.13 -8.62 10.54
CA LEU A 326 23.74 -8.55 10.07
C LEU A 326 22.84 -9.59 10.76
N ILE A 327 23.36 -10.78 11.04
CA ILE A 327 22.61 -11.82 11.75
C ILE A 327 22.42 -11.44 13.22
N LEU A 328 23.43 -10.85 13.85
CA LEU A 328 23.36 -10.38 15.24
C LEU A 328 22.26 -9.31 15.40
N GLU A 329 22.16 -8.40 14.43
CA GLU A 329 21.05 -7.45 14.35
C GLU A 329 19.69 -8.15 14.19
N ALA A 330 19.59 -9.17 13.33
CA ALA A 330 18.36 -9.94 13.17
C ALA A 330 17.95 -10.72 14.43
N LEU A 331 18.92 -11.04 15.29
CA LEU A 331 18.68 -11.63 16.61
C LEU A 331 18.24 -10.61 17.67
N GLY A 332 18.27 -9.31 17.33
CA GLY A 332 17.83 -8.21 18.20
C GLY A 332 18.96 -7.55 19.00
N ASP A 333 20.22 -7.95 18.82
CA ASP A 333 21.38 -7.31 19.44
C ASP A 333 21.96 -6.26 18.49
N LEU A 334 21.23 -5.16 18.32
CA LEU A 334 21.64 -4.05 17.46
C LEU A 334 22.94 -3.36 17.94
N PRO A 335 23.17 -3.11 19.25
CA PRO A 335 24.45 -2.57 19.72
C PRO A 335 25.63 -3.50 19.41
N GLY A 336 25.53 -4.80 19.71
CA GLY A 336 26.57 -5.77 19.39
C GLY A 336 26.82 -5.90 17.88
N ALA A 337 25.77 -5.78 17.07
CA ALA A 337 25.90 -5.76 15.62
C ALA A 337 26.69 -4.56 15.10
N ILE A 338 26.48 -3.37 15.69
CA ILE A 338 27.24 -2.15 15.34
C ILE A 338 28.72 -2.33 15.70
N ASP A 339 29.01 -2.82 16.90
CA ASP A 339 30.38 -3.02 17.36
C ASP A 339 31.12 -4.03 16.46
N LEU A 340 30.47 -5.15 16.13
CA LEU A 340 31.00 -6.14 15.21
C LEU A 340 31.20 -5.59 13.80
N MET A 341 30.24 -4.84 13.27
CA MET A 341 30.37 -4.24 11.95
C MET A 341 31.50 -3.20 11.92
N GLN A 342 31.70 -2.44 12.99
CA GLN A 342 32.81 -1.50 13.12
C GLN A 342 34.16 -2.23 13.13
N GLU A 343 34.30 -3.32 13.89
CA GLU A 343 35.49 -4.18 13.91
C GLU A 343 35.86 -4.67 12.49
N VAL A 344 34.86 -5.17 11.75
CA VAL A 344 35.03 -5.66 10.37
C VAL A 344 35.39 -4.52 9.42
N CYS A 345 34.80 -3.35 9.61
CA CYS A 345 35.03 -2.16 8.82
C CYS A 345 36.46 -1.64 9.00
N ASP A 346 36.90 -1.51 10.25
CA ASP A 346 38.23 -1.01 10.62
C ASP A 346 39.34 -1.94 10.09
N TYR A 347 39.09 -3.26 10.08
CA TYR A 347 40.03 -4.23 9.50
C TYR A 347 40.04 -4.22 7.96
N SER A 348 38.87 -4.21 7.32
CA SER A 348 38.76 -4.46 5.88
C SER A 348 38.80 -3.21 5.00
N GLY A 349 38.46 -2.04 5.54
CA GLY A 349 38.26 -0.80 4.78
C GLY A 349 37.10 -0.86 3.77
N ASN A 350 36.20 -1.84 3.88
CA ASN A 350 35.12 -2.05 2.92
C ASN A 350 33.99 -1.03 3.09
N GLU A 351 33.74 -0.23 2.05
CA GLU A 351 32.73 0.84 2.03
C GLU A 351 31.33 0.36 2.41
N ALA A 352 30.95 -0.86 2.02
CA ALA A 352 29.64 -1.44 2.36
C ALA A 352 29.44 -1.61 3.87
N CYS A 353 30.51 -1.72 4.66
CA CYS A 353 30.40 -1.79 6.12
C CYS A 353 30.00 -0.43 6.71
N TYR A 354 30.54 0.67 6.20
CA TYR A 354 30.19 2.03 6.65
C TYR A 354 28.71 2.35 6.40
N GLU A 355 28.17 1.94 5.24
CA GLU A 355 26.74 2.09 4.94
C GLU A 355 25.87 1.33 5.95
N GLN A 356 26.24 0.10 6.31
CA GLN A 356 25.50 -0.67 7.30
C GLN A 356 25.62 -0.09 8.71
N ILE A 357 26.79 0.39 9.11
CA ILE A 357 26.97 1.06 10.41
C ILE A 357 26.08 2.30 10.50
N ALA A 358 26.05 3.13 9.45
CA ALA A 358 25.20 4.31 9.41
C ALA A 358 23.71 3.93 9.50
N ARG A 359 23.28 2.88 8.79
CA ARG A 359 21.91 2.35 8.87
C ARG A 359 21.58 1.85 10.28
N MET A 360 22.42 1.02 10.86
CA MET A 360 22.22 0.44 12.21
C MET A 360 22.18 1.54 13.28
N LYS A 361 23.06 2.55 13.22
CA LYS A 361 23.03 3.70 14.14
C LYS A 361 21.75 4.52 13.99
N SER A 362 21.26 4.70 12.76
CA SER A 362 19.96 5.34 12.49
C SER A 362 18.80 4.53 13.08
N ALA A 363 18.82 3.20 12.90
CA ALA A 363 17.84 2.30 13.50
C ALA A 363 17.86 2.38 15.03
N LEU A 364 19.04 2.34 15.67
CA LEU A 364 19.19 2.43 17.12
C LEU A 364 18.65 3.76 17.68
N SER A 365 18.92 4.86 16.98
CA SER A 365 18.39 6.18 17.33
C SER A 365 16.86 6.21 17.27
N LYS A 366 16.26 5.63 16.21
CA LYS A 366 14.82 5.50 16.07
C LYS A 366 14.22 4.60 17.15
N GLU A 367 14.84 3.47 17.47
CA GLU A 367 14.39 2.58 18.55
C GLU A 367 14.38 3.31 19.90
N GLY A 368 15.39 4.13 20.18
CA GLY A 368 15.43 4.97 21.39
C GLY A 368 14.32 6.03 21.42
N GLN A 369 14.01 6.69 20.29
CA GLN A 369 12.90 7.65 20.19
C GLN A 369 11.55 6.96 20.38
N ALA A 370 11.37 5.80 19.76
CA ALA A 370 10.17 5.00 19.90
C ALA A 370 9.97 4.52 21.34
N ALA A 371 11.03 4.05 21.99
CA ALA A 371 11.01 3.64 23.38
C ALA A 371 10.60 4.80 24.30
N LYS A 372 11.08 6.03 24.06
CA LYS A 372 10.64 7.22 24.80
C LYS A 372 9.17 7.55 24.59
N GLN A 373 8.69 7.45 23.35
CA GLN A 373 7.26 7.61 23.06
C GLN A 373 6.44 6.56 23.81
N ILE A 374 6.92 5.31 23.86
CA ILE A 374 6.30 4.17 24.58
C ILE A 374 6.38 4.30 26.12
N SER A 375 7.45 4.85 26.68
CA SER A 375 7.58 5.02 28.14
C SER A 375 6.87 6.27 28.66
N GLY A 376 6.62 7.26 27.80
CA GLY A 376 6.10 8.56 28.24
C GLY A 376 7.19 9.54 28.67
N GLU A 377 8.47 9.21 28.47
CA GLU A 377 9.61 10.01 28.93
C GLU A 377 10.00 11.15 27.97
N GLY A 378 9.11 11.54 27.06
CA GLY A 378 9.35 12.54 26.02
C GLY A 378 8.37 13.71 26.06
N SER A 379 8.90 14.92 25.89
CA SER A 379 8.16 16.13 25.48
C SER A 379 7.44 16.96 26.55
N ALA A 380 8.20 17.43 27.55
CA ALA A 380 7.85 18.67 28.26
C ALA A 380 8.36 19.94 27.54
N ASN A 381 9.20 19.85 26.49
CA ASN A 381 9.96 21.01 26.01
C ASN A 381 10.36 21.05 24.51
N ASP A 382 9.86 20.20 23.62
CA ASP A 382 10.21 20.33 22.18
C ASP A 382 9.01 20.82 21.38
N SER A 383 8.98 22.14 21.19
CA SER A 383 7.97 22.87 20.42
C SER A 383 7.87 22.32 18.99
N SER A 384 6.70 21.75 18.70
CA SER A 384 6.30 21.21 17.40
C SER A 384 6.59 22.16 16.23
N VAL A 385 7.51 21.75 15.35
CA VAL A 385 7.63 22.31 14.01
C VAL A 385 6.54 21.67 13.14
N THR A 386 5.49 22.43 12.84
CA THR A 386 4.40 22.03 11.94
C THR A 386 4.95 21.84 10.52
N ARG A 387 5.27 20.60 10.13
CA ARG A 387 5.49 20.25 8.72
C ARG A 387 4.19 19.75 8.11
N THR A 388 3.49 20.63 7.41
CA THR A 388 2.47 20.23 6.43
C THR A 388 3.20 19.60 5.25
N GLN A 389 3.22 18.27 5.18
CA GLN A 389 3.62 17.55 3.97
C GLN A 389 2.34 17.14 3.22
N LEU A 390 2.14 17.71 2.04
CA LEU A 390 1.21 17.19 1.04
C LEU A 390 1.83 15.92 0.46
N ILE A 391 1.36 14.75 0.88
CA ILE A 391 1.73 13.47 0.25
C ILE A 391 0.78 13.26 -0.92
N THR A 392 1.24 13.56 -2.14
CA THR A 392 0.62 13.05 -3.36
C THR A 392 1.10 11.62 -3.57
N VAL A 393 0.18 10.67 -3.50
CA VAL A 393 0.42 9.29 -3.91
C VAL A 393 0.33 9.26 -5.43
N GLU A 394 1.41 8.88 -6.12
CA GLU A 394 1.38 8.51 -7.55
C GLU A 394 0.92 7.07 -7.73
#